data_AF-A0A258QSU3-F1
#
_entry.id   AF-A0A258QSU3-F1
#
_cell.length_a   1.000
_cell.length_b   1.000
_cell.length_c   1.000
_cell.angle_alpha   90.00
_cell.angle_beta   90.00
_cell.angle_gamma   90.00
#
_symmetry.space_group_name_H-M   'P 1'
#
loop_
_entity.id
_entity.type
_entity.pdbx_description
1 polymer ?
#
loop_
_entity_poly.entity_id
_entity_poly.type
_entity_poly.pdbx_seq_one_letter_code
_entity_poly.pdbx_strand_id
1 'polypeptide(L)'
;MSKKTSNMIVDILSLDHEGHGIARIDGKVTFVDGALAGEQVEINVYRQHAKYNSANAVAILKASAQRTTPRCPYFGRCGGCSMQHLEPGAQVAAKQRVLEDNLAHIGKVKAEIILPALHGPSWNYRSRARLSARLVDKKGGVLVGFREKRSSYIVDMTSCEILTPDVSALLQPLRELTVQFSNADRIPQIEIAVGEHITVLVFRLLAPWNDDDAAKVRAFAEQHGVQVWEQSKGPETVRPFWPETAPDLSYSLPEFGLVMPFKPIDFTQVNVAINRALVSRAIRLLQPQPGERIADLFCGLGNFTLPIATSGA
;
A
#
# COMPACT_ATOMS: atom_id res chain seq x y z
N MET A 1 1.81 -31.16 20.12
CA MET A 1 0.94 -30.65 21.21
C MET A 1 1.38 -29.24 21.55
N SER A 2 0.63 -28.22 21.14
CA SER A 2 0.97 -26.82 21.41
C SER A 2 0.74 -26.53 22.89
N LYS A 3 1.78 -26.16 23.64
CA LYS A 3 1.63 -25.52 24.96
C LYS A 3 0.65 -24.36 24.76
N LYS A 4 -0.52 -24.39 25.41
CA LYS A 4 -1.36 -23.20 25.56
C LYS A 4 -0.52 -22.20 26.36
N THR A 5 0.10 -21.24 25.68
CA THR A 5 0.65 -20.07 26.33
C THR A 5 -0.52 -19.39 27.03
N SER A 6 -0.47 -19.30 28.36
CA SER A 6 -1.42 -18.52 29.13
C SER A 6 -1.36 -17.08 28.63
N ASN A 7 -2.53 -16.47 28.42
CA ASN A 7 -2.59 -15.06 28.12
C ASN A 7 -1.95 -14.26 29.28
N MET A 8 -1.26 -13.17 28.94
CA MET A 8 -0.56 -12.33 29.92
C MET A 8 -0.99 -10.88 29.74
N ILE A 9 -1.01 -10.12 30.83
CA ILE A 9 -1.29 -8.68 30.80
C ILE A 9 0.03 -7.93 30.74
N VAL A 10 0.16 -7.00 29.80
CA VAL A 10 1.35 -6.16 29.63
C VAL A 10 0.97 -4.71 29.36
N ASP A 11 1.83 -3.81 29.78
CA ASP A 11 1.78 -2.40 29.36
C ASP A 11 2.59 -2.21 28.07
N ILE A 12 2.03 -1.43 27.14
CA ILE A 12 2.66 -1.11 25.86
C ILE A 12 3.41 0.22 25.99
N LEU A 13 4.72 0.15 25.80
CA LEU A 13 5.64 1.25 26.06
C LEU A 13 5.75 2.20 24.87
N SER A 14 5.80 1.64 23.65
CA SER A 14 6.01 2.39 22.41
C SER A 14 5.48 1.62 21.20
N LEU A 15 5.65 2.19 20.00
CA LEU A 15 5.38 1.55 18.72
C LEU A 15 6.69 1.35 17.94
N ASP A 16 6.79 0.27 17.18
CA ASP A 16 7.87 0.09 16.20
C ASP A 16 7.52 0.72 14.83
N HIS A 17 8.46 0.63 13.89
CA HIS A 17 8.29 1.13 12.52
C HIS A 17 7.21 0.41 11.70
N GLU A 18 6.80 -0.81 12.09
CA GLU A 18 5.75 -1.60 11.45
C GLU A 18 4.36 -1.32 12.07
N GLY A 19 4.32 -0.59 13.18
CA GLY A 19 3.11 -0.24 13.93
C GLY A 19 2.72 -1.27 15.00
N HIS A 20 3.64 -2.15 15.40
CA HIS A 20 3.43 -3.05 16.53
C HIS A 20 3.67 -2.34 17.87
N GLY A 21 2.86 -2.67 18.87
CA GLY A 21 3.12 -2.31 20.25
C GLY A 21 4.39 -2.99 20.78
N ILE A 22 5.21 -2.25 21.52
CA ILE A 22 6.41 -2.78 22.17
C ILE A 22 6.16 -2.93 23.67
N ALA A 23 6.26 -4.16 24.16
CA ALA A 23 6.30 -4.50 25.58
C ALA A 23 7.63 -5.16 25.96
N ARG A 24 7.90 -5.28 27.26
CA ARG A 24 9.03 -6.07 27.79
C ARG A 24 8.52 -7.14 28.74
N ILE A 25 8.88 -8.38 28.45
CA ILE A 25 8.53 -9.56 29.27
C ILE A 25 9.84 -10.25 29.61
N ASP A 26 10.16 -10.38 30.90
CA ASP A 26 11.40 -10.98 31.39
C ASP A 26 12.67 -10.39 30.72
N GLY A 27 12.69 -9.05 30.57
CA GLY A 27 13.78 -8.33 29.92
C GLY A 27 13.82 -8.43 28.39
N LYS A 28 12.94 -9.24 27.79
CA LYS A 28 12.89 -9.51 26.35
C LYS A 28 11.85 -8.65 25.63
N VAL A 29 12.23 -8.08 24.49
CA VAL A 29 11.33 -7.28 23.65
C VAL A 29 10.20 -8.15 23.12
N THR A 30 8.97 -7.70 23.25
CA THR A 30 7.78 -8.40 22.74
C THR A 30 7.00 -7.47 21.84
N PHE A 31 6.91 -7.82 20.56
CA PHE A 31 6.13 -7.11 19.54
C PHE A 31 4.68 -7.59 19.58
N VAL A 32 3.75 -6.67 19.74
CA VAL A 32 2.32 -6.95 19.96
C VAL A 32 1.50 -6.32 18.83
N ASP A 33 0.98 -7.17 17.93
CA ASP A 33 0.07 -6.72 16.86
C ASP A 33 -1.28 -6.27 17.46
N GLY A 34 -1.79 -5.13 16.99
CA GLY A 34 -3.07 -4.56 17.40
C GLY A 34 -3.06 -3.73 18.70
N ALA A 35 -1.90 -3.49 19.30
CA ALA A 35 -1.75 -2.71 20.53
C ALA A 35 -1.05 -1.36 20.28
N LEU A 36 -1.40 -0.34 21.04
CA LEU A 36 -0.87 1.03 20.93
C LEU A 36 -0.07 1.44 22.16
N ALA A 37 0.85 2.39 21.99
CA ALA A 37 1.58 2.97 23.12
C ALA A 37 0.63 3.58 24.17
N GLY A 38 0.94 3.32 25.45
CA GLY A 38 0.14 3.76 26.59
C GLY A 38 -1.03 2.85 26.95
N GLU A 39 -1.22 1.74 26.24
CA GLU A 39 -2.26 0.77 26.55
C GLU A 39 -1.82 -0.29 27.55
N GLN A 40 -2.80 -0.81 28.28
CA GLN A 40 -2.66 -2.09 28.98
C GLN A 40 -3.50 -3.12 28.25
N VAL A 41 -2.87 -4.23 27.85
CA VAL A 41 -3.49 -5.23 26.99
C VAL A 41 -3.23 -6.63 27.50
N GLU A 42 -4.21 -7.50 27.31
CA GLU A 42 -4.02 -8.94 27.40
C GLU A 42 -3.47 -9.43 26.05
N ILE A 43 -2.41 -10.23 26.07
CA ILE A 43 -1.73 -10.73 24.87
C ILE A 43 -1.67 -12.25 24.83
N ASN A 44 -1.62 -12.78 23.61
CA ASN A 44 -1.26 -14.16 23.34
C ASN A 44 0.06 -14.21 22.54
N VAL A 45 1.10 -14.78 23.13
CA VAL A 45 2.40 -14.99 22.48
C VAL A 45 2.29 -16.20 21.56
N TYR A 46 2.38 -15.96 20.25
CA TYR A 46 2.28 -17.02 19.24
C TYR A 46 3.65 -17.47 18.71
N ARG A 47 4.72 -16.69 18.95
CA ARG A 47 6.09 -17.06 18.55
C ARG A 47 7.12 -16.53 19.53
N GLN A 48 8.04 -17.38 19.95
CA GLN A 48 9.17 -17.04 20.81
C GLN A 48 10.47 -17.23 20.03
N HIS A 49 11.27 -16.17 19.90
CA HIS A 49 12.62 -16.21 19.31
C HIS A 49 13.68 -16.14 20.41
N ALA A 50 14.98 -16.23 20.11
CA ALA A 50 16.00 -16.08 21.16
C ALA A 50 15.99 -14.67 21.79
N LYS A 51 15.83 -13.61 20.97
CA LYS A 51 15.97 -12.21 21.39
C LYS A 51 14.66 -11.43 21.56
N TYR A 52 13.57 -11.91 20.98
CA TYR A 52 12.27 -11.25 21.02
C TYR A 52 11.09 -12.23 21.00
N ASN A 53 9.90 -11.75 21.31
CA ASN A 53 8.65 -12.49 21.16
C ASN A 53 7.75 -11.77 20.15
N SER A 54 6.85 -12.53 19.54
CA SER A 54 5.74 -11.98 18.76
C SER A 54 4.42 -12.43 19.36
N ALA A 55 3.53 -11.47 19.56
CA ALA A 55 2.25 -11.65 20.20
C ALA A 55 1.14 -10.87 19.47
N ASN A 56 -0.11 -11.24 19.73
CA ASN A 56 -1.26 -10.44 19.34
C ASN A 56 -1.95 -9.94 20.62
N ALA A 57 -2.46 -8.72 20.59
CA ALA A 57 -3.42 -8.28 21.60
C ALA A 57 -4.73 -9.08 21.44
N VAL A 58 -5.21 -9.65 22.53
CA VAL A 58 -6.49 -10.39 22.57
C VAL A 58 -7.58 -9.59 23.27
N ALA A 59 -7.22 -8.71 24.20
CA ALA A 59 -8.13 -7.75 24.82
C ALA A 59 -7.40 -6.43 25.15
N ILE A 60 -8.10 -5.30 24.97
CA ILE A 60 -7.62 -3.98 25.38
C ILE A 60 -8.25 -3.67 26.74
N LEU A 61 -7.45 -3.71 27.80
CA LEU A 61 -7.92 -3.51 29.18
C LEU A 61 -7.96 -2.02 29.54
N LYS A 62 -6.99 -1.26 29.04
CA LYS A 62 -6.96 0.19 29.08
C LYS A 62 -6.57 0.73 27.72
N ALA A 63 -7.51 1.34 27.02
CA ALA A 63 -7.30 1.89 25.69
C ALA A 63 -6.54 3.23 25.73
N SER A 64 -5.75 3.49 24.70
CA SER A 64 -5.13 4.79 24.47
C SER A 64 -6.19 5.79 24.03
N ALA A 65 -6.07 7.06 24.44
CA ALA A 65 -6.93 8.13 23.96
C ALA A 65 -6.82 8.35 22.43
N GLN A 66 -5.74 7.86 21.81
CA GLN A 66 -5.51 7.92 20.36
C GLN A 66 -6.04 6.69 19.62
N ARG A 67 -6.61 5.70 20.33
CA ARG A 67 -7.23 4.54 19.69
C ARG A 67 -8.50 4.99 18.96
N THR A 68 -8.67 4.53 17.73
CA THR A 68 -9.88 4.71 16.95
C THR A 68 -10.38 3.38 16.40
N THR A 69 -11.65 3.35 16.02
CA THR A 69 -12.23 2.19 15.34
C THR A 69 -11.77 2.18 13.88
N PRO A 70 -11.13 1.10 13.41
CA PRO A 70 -10.76 0.97 12.01
C PRO A 70 -11.97 1.14 11.09
N ARG A 71 -11.83 1.97 10.04
CA ARG A 71 -12.88 2.14 9.02
C ARG A 71 -13.03 0.90 8.14
N CYS A 72 -11.93 0.21 7.83
CA CYS A 72 -11.96 -0.97 6.98
C CYS A 72 -12.40 -2.21 7.76
N PRO A 73 -13.49 -2.90 7.35
CA PRO A 73 -13.97 -4.11 8.03
C PRO A 73 -13.00 -5.31 7.89
N TYR A 74 -12.02 -5.21 7.00
CA TYR A 74 -10.98 -6.22 6.80
C TYR A 74 -9.71 -5.96 7.61
N PHE A 75 -9.62 -4.83 8.33
CA PHE A 75 -8.49 -4.51 9.18
C PHE A 75 -8.25 -5.60 10.24
N GLY A 76 -6.99 -5.86 10.58
CA GLY A 76 -6.58 -6.95 11.47
C GLY A 76 -6.45 -8.31 10.77
N ARG A 77 -7.20 -8.55 9.68
CA ARG A 77 -7.05 -9.76 8.83
C ARG A 77 -6.22 -9.48 7.59
N CYS A 78 -6.52 -8.40 6.88
CA CYS A 78 -5.80 -7.97 5.68
C CYS A 78 -4.39 -7.48 6.02
N GLY A 79 -3.40 -7.94 5.24
CA GLY A 79 -2.00 -7.52 5.38
C GLY A 79 -1.68 -6.13 4.83
N GLY A 80 -2.66 -5.41 4.28
CA GLY A 80 -2.42 -4.12 3.62
C GLY A 80 -2.31 -2.91 4.56
N CYS A 81 -2.82 -2.98 5.79
CA CYS A 81 -2.81 -1.85 6.73
C CYS A 81 -2.42 -2.31 8.14
N SER A 82 -1.55 -1.55 8.80
CA SER A 82 -1.08 -1.86 10.16
C SER A 82 -1.71 -0.99 11.26
N MET A 83 -2.08 0.25 10.96
CA MET A 83 -2.38 1.25 12.00
C MET A 83 -3.76 1.90 11.92
N GLN A 84 -4.77 1.31 11.26
CA GLN A 84 -6.11 1.94 11.20
C GLN A 84 -6.82 2.06 12.56
N HIS A 85 -6.30 1.37 13.59
CA HIS A 85 -6.79 1.48 14.96
C HIS A 85 -6.14 2.64 15.74
N LEU A 86 -5.22 3.39 15.12
CA LEU A 86 -4.59 4.59 15.65
C LEU A 86 -5.09 5.80 14.87
N GLU A 87 -5.43 6.88 15.57
CA GLU A 87 -5.84 8.15 14.96
C GLU A 87 -4.77 8.64 13.95
N PRO A 88 -5.15 9.12 12.75
CA PRO A 88 -4.19 9.50 11.70
C PRO A 88 -3.08 10.48 12.11
N GLY A 89 -3.38 11.52 12.89
CA GLY A 89 -2.38 12.45 13.43
C GLY A 89 -1.39 11.73 14.35
N ALA A 90 -1.88 10.84 15.21
CA ALA A 90 -1.03 10.01 16.06
C ALA A 90 -0.17 9.01 15.25
N GLN A 91 -0.64 8.52 14.09
CA GLN A 91 0.20 7.71 13.18
C GLN A 91 1.39 8.50 12.65
N VAL A 92 1.20 9.78 12.31
CA VAL A 92 2.27 10.67 11.85
C VAL A 92 3.27 10.90 12.97
N ALA A 93 2.80 11.20 14.18
CA ALA A 93 3.65 11.38 15.36
C ALA A 93 4.46 10.11 15.69
N ALA A 94 3.85 8.92 15.61
CA ALA A 94 4.54 7.66 15.82
C ALA A 94 5.67 7.45 14.80
N LYS A 95 5.42 7.71 13.51
CA LYS A 95 6.45 7.64 12.46
C LYS A 95 7.58 8.66 12.67
N GLN A 96 7.25 9.87 13.12
CA GLN A 96 8.26 10.88 13.45
C GLN A 96 9.14 10.42 14.62
N ARG A 97 8.55 9.85 15.68
CA ARG A 97 9.32 9.29 16.79
C ARG A 97 10.28 8.20 16.33
N VAL A 98 9.83 7.29 15.47
CA VAL A 98 10.68 6.25 14.88
C VAL A 98 11.86 6.85 14.10
N LEU A 99 11.63 7.93 13.35
CA LEU A 99 12.71 8.66 12.66
C LEU A 99 13.72 9.26 13.66
N GLU A 100 13.24 9.95 14.69
CA GLU A 100 14.07 10.55 15.73
C GLU A 100 14.92 9.49 16.46
N ASP A 101 14.30 8.37 16.84
CA ASP A 101 14.95 7.25 17.50
C ASP A 101 16.03 6.63 16.60
N ASN A 102 15.74 6.47 15.30
CA ASN A 102 16.71 5.95 14.34
C ASN A 102 17.90 6.91 14.13
N LEU A 103 17.66 8.21 14.06
CA LEU A 103 18.74 9.21 13.98
C LEU A 103 19.65 9.13 15.21
N ALA A 104 19.08 9.08 16.41
CA ALA A 104 19.83 9.02 17.66
C ALA A 104 20.57 7.69 17.84
N HIS A 105 19.91 6.55 17.58
CA HIS A 105 20.44 5.23 17.92
C HIS A 105 21.27 4.59 16.81
N ILE A 106 20.89 4.77 15.55
CA ILE A 106 21.60 4.22 14.38
C ILE A 106 22.54 5.26 13.82
N GLY A 107 22.01 6.44 13.48
CA GLY A 107 22.80 7.53 12.89
C GLY A 107 23.79 8.17 13.84
N LYS A 108 23.59 8.04 15.16
CA LYS A 108 24.35 8.73 16.21
C LYS A 108 24.37 10.26 16.02
N VAL A 109 23.28 10.80 15.49
CA VAL A 109 23.11 12.24 15.22
C VAL A 109 21.80 12.74 15.80
N LYS A 110 21.74 14.04 16.05
CA LYS A 110 20.52 14.76 16.40
C LYS A 110 20.25 15.80 15.32
N ALA A 111 19.03 15.84 14.79
CA ALA A 111 18.66 16.88 13.84
C ALA A 111 18.66 18.25 14.52
N GLU A 112 19.25 19.24 13.86
CA GLU A 112 19.16 20.64 14.28
C GLU A 112 17.73 21.18 14.10
N ILE A 113 17.10 20.80 13.00
CA ILE A 113 15.74 21.21 12.64
C ILE A 113 14.95 19.97 12.23
N ILE A 114 13.78 19.79 12.86
CA ILE A 114 12.76 18.83 12.41
C ILE A 114 11.69 19.62 11.68
N LEU A 115 11.55 19.36 10.37
CA LEU A 115 10.50 19.97 9.56
C LEU A 115 9.13 19.35 9.92
N PRO A 116 8.02 20.11 9.82
CA PRO A 116 6.68 19.56 10.04
C PRO A 116 6.42 18.36 9.13
N ALA A 117 5.98 17.24 9.68
CA ALA A 117 5.76 16.02 8.90
C ALA A 117 4.74 16.25 7.77
N LEU A 118 5.05 15.76 6.57
CA LEU A 118 4.08 15.71 5.48
C LEU A 118 3.05 14.64 5.81
N HIS A 119 1.78 15.02 5.77
CA HIS A 119 0.65 14.12 5.87
C HIS A 119 -0.37 14.47 4.79
N GLY A 120 -1.14 13.47 4.39
CA GLY A 120 -2.06 13.56 3.27
C GLY A 120 -3.39 12.93 3.63
N PRO A 121 -4.28 12.74 2.65
CA PRO A 121 -5.53 12.05 2.90
C PRO A 121 -5.25 10.68 3.50
N SER A 122 -5.93 10.35 4.60
CA SER A 122 -5.77 9.07 5.30
C SER A 122 -6.50 7.91 4.61
N TRP A 123 -7.39 8.23 3.68
CA TRP A 123 -8.25 7.31 2.93
C TRP A 123 -8.16 7.63 1.44
N ASN A 124 -8.59 6.72 0.59
CA ASN A 124 -8.74 6.93 -0.85
C ASN A 124 -7.47 7.43 -1.57
N TYR A 125 -6.30 7.21 -0.98
CA TYR A 125 -5.06 7.83 -1.44
C TYR A 125 -4.26 6.95 -2.39
N ARG A 126 -4.54 5.65 -2.43
CA ARG A 126 -3.69 4.65 -3.07
C ARG A 126 -4.07 4.50 -4.55
N SER A 127 -3.27 5.13 -5.41
CA SER A 127 -3.42 5.11 -6.87
C SER A 127 -2.89 3.84 -7.54
N ARG A 128 -2.24 2.94 -6.80
CA ARG A 128 -1.70 1.68 -7.34
C ARG A 128 -1.86 0.51 -6.40
N ALA A 129 -2.26 -0.61 -6.97
CA ALA A 129 -2.45 -1.84 -6.22
C ALA A 129 -2.03 -3.06 -7.02
N ARG A 130 -1.75 -4.12 -6.30
CA ARG A 130 -1.45 -5.43 -6.86
C ARG A 130 -2.35 -6.42 -6.13
N LEU A 131 -3.45 -6.77 -6.77
CA LEU A 131 -4.43 -7.70 -6.23
C LEU A 131 -3.99 -9.11 -6.60
N SER A 132 -4.06 -10.02 -5.62
CA SER A 132 -3.98 -11.45 -5.89
C SER A 132 -5.34 -11.92 -6.38
N ALA A 133 -5.35 -12.86 -7.33
CA ALA A 133 -6.55 -13.55 -7.78
C ALA A 133 -6.34 -15.06 -7.63
N ARG A 134 -7.36 -15.77 -7.13
CA ARG A 134 -7.28 -17.21 -6.92
C ARG A 134 -8.66 -17.86 -7.02
N LEU A 135 -8.76 -18.89 -7.86
CA LEU A 135 -9.91 -19.79 -7.89
C LEU A 135 -9.94 -20.63 -6.61
N VAL A 136 -11.10 -20.70 -5.96
CA VAL A 136 -11.32 -21.49 -4.74
C VAL A 136 -12.53 -22.38 -4.95
N ASP A 137 -12.30 -23.60 -5.46
CA ASP A 137 -13.34 -24.56 -5.84
C ASP A 137 -14.38 -24.80 -4.74
N LYS A 138 -13.93 -24.94 -3.48
CA LYS A 138 -14.81 -25.17 -2.32
C LYS A 138 -15.75 -24.00 -2.01
N LYS A 139 -15.45 -22.80 -2.51
CA LYS A 139 -16.30 -21.60 -2.37
C LYS A 139 -17.04 -21.26 -3.66
N GLY A 140 -16.93 -22.09 -4.71
CA GLY A 140 -17.61 -21.90 -5.99
C GLY A 140 -17.26 -20.60 -6.71
N GLY A 141 -16.08 -20.02 -6.47
CA GLY A 141 -15.76 -18.72 -7.03
C GLY A 141 -14.30 -18.30 -6.94
N VAL A 142 -14.03 -17.10 -7.45
CA VAL A 142 -12.71 -16.47 -7.43
C VAL A 142 -12.64 -15.43 -6.32
N LEU A 143 -11.53 -15.46 -5.57
CA LEU A 143 -11.17 -14.37 -4.66
C LEU A 143 -10.23 -13.42 -5.40
N VAL A 144 -10.54 -12.12 -5.34
CA VAL A 144 -9.68 -11.03 -5.82
C VAL A 144 -9.49 -10.06 -4.66
N GLY A 145 -8.24 -9.81 -4.28
CA GLY A 145 -7.96 -8.93 -3.14
C GLY A 145 -6.52 -9.00 -2.65
N PHE A 146 -6.31 -8.50 -1.44
CA PHE A 146 -5.01 -8.56 -0.77
C PHE A 146 -4.84 -9.85 0.03
N ARG A 147 -3.58 -10.19 0.32
CA ARG A 147 -3.26 -11.32 1.17
C ARG A 147 -3.58 -11.03 2.63
N GLU A 148 -3.96 -12.07 3.35
CA GLU A 148 -4.07 -12.06 4.80
C GLU A 148 -2.71 -11.80 5.45
N LYS A 149 -2.72 -11.21 6.66
CA LYS A 149 -1.51 -11.03 7.46
C LYS A 149 -0.80 -12.37 7.64
N ARG A 150 0.50 -12.41 7.33
CA ARG A 150 1.37 -13.57 7.57
C ARG A 150 0.86 -14.87 6.92
N SER A 151 0.11 -14.77 5.82
CA SER A 151 -0.55 -15.89 5.15
C SER A 151 -0.49 -15.73 3.63
N SER A 152 -0.58 -16.84 2.91
CA SER A 152 -0.71 -16.85 1.44
C SER A 152 -2.17 -16.78 0.97
N TYR A 153 -3.12 -16.87 1.89
CA TYR A 153 -4.55 -16.76 1.58
C TYR A 153 -4.94 -15.33 1.24
N ILE A 154 -5.96 -15.21 0.39
CA ILE A 154 -6.54 -13.94 -0.03
C ILE A 154 -7.70 -13.65 0.91
N VAL A 155 -7.76 -12.41 1.41
CA VAL A 155 -8.89 -11.94 2.19
C VAL A 155 -10.12 -11.91 1.29
N ASP A 156 -11.21 -12.51 1.75
CA ASP A 156 -12.51 -12.38 1.10
C ASP A 156 -13.04 -10.96 1.32
N MET A 157 -12.76 -10.07 0.35
CA MET A 157 -13.08 -8.64 0.42
C MET A 157 -13.86 -8.16 -0.79
N THR A 158 -14.63 -7.10 -0.58
CA THR A 158 -15.46 -6.45 -1.60
C THR A 158 -15.21 -4.93 -1.65
N SER A 159 -14.46 -4.37 -0.71
CA SER A 159 -14.03 -2.96 -0.69
C SER A 159 -12.63 -2.79 -0.09
N CYS A 160 -12.00 -1.64 -0.36
CA CYS A 160 -10.77 -1.23 0.30
C CYS A 160 -10.69 0.29 0.46
N GLU A 161 -10.84 0.78 1.68
CA GLU A 161 -10.94 2.20 2.03
C GLU A 161 -9.68 3.05 1.75
N ILE A 162 -8.55 2.42 1.40
CA ILE A 162 -7.34 3.15 1.02
C ILE A 162 -7.17 3.26 -0.50
N LEU A 163 -7.84 2.42 -1.29
CA LEU A 163 -7.87 2.54 -2.75
C LEU A 163 -8.76 3.71 -3.14
N THR A 164 -8.55 4.29 -4.33
CA THR A 164 -9.49 5.28 -4.86
C THR A 164 -10.91 4.67 -4.93
N PRO A 165 -11.97 5.47 -4.77
CA PRO A 165 -13.35 4.96 -4.73
C PRO A 165 -13.69 4.09 -5.95
N ASP A 166 -13.31 4.55 -7.14
CA ASP A 166 -13.57 3.83 -8.40
C ASP A 166 -12.87 2.47 -8.42
N VAL A 167 -11.62 2.39 -7.94
CA VAL A 167 -10.89 1.13 -7.87
C VAL A 167 -11.44 0.21 -6.79
N SER A 168 -11.84 0.75 -5.63
CA SER A 168 -12.47 -0.05 -4.58
C SER A 168 -13.78 -0.66 -5.08
N ALA A 169 -14.56 0.09 -5.86
CA ALA A 169 -15.82 -0.39 -6.45
C ALA A 169 -15.61 -1.52 -7.48
N LEU A 170 -14.42 -1.62 -8.10
CA LEU A 170 -14.08 -2.69 -9.05
C LEU A 170 -13.77 -4.04 -8.40
N LEU A 171 -13.57 -4.12 -7.07
CA LEU A 171 -13.18 -5.39 -6.43
C LEU A 171 -14.21 -6.51 -6.65
N GLN A 172 -15.49 -6.22 -6.46
CA GLN A 172 -16.55 -7.20 -6.66
C GLN A 172 -16.77 -7.52 -8.15
N PRO A 173 -16.91 -6.53 -9.07
CA PRO A 173 -16.98 -6.79 -10.51
C PRO A 173 -15.80 -7.59 -11.05
N LEU A 174 -14.58 -7.38 -10.54
CA LEU A 174 -13.41 -8.16 -10.94
C LEU A 174 -13.54 -9.64 -10.56
N ARG A 175 -14.13 -9.96 -9.40
CA ARG A 175 -14.39 -11.35 -9.00
C ARG A 175 -15.41 -12.00 -9.93
N GLU A 176 -16.48 -11.28 -10.23
CA GLU A 176 -17.56 -11.72 -11.11
C GLU A 176 -17.10 -11.90 -12.56
N LEU A 177 -16.21 -11.03 -13.05
CA LEU A 177 -15.56 -11.22 -14.34
C LEU A 177 -14.65 -12.45 -14.31
N THR A 178 -13.76 -12.53 -13.30
CA THR A 178 -12.71 -13.57 -13.29
C THR A 178 -13.28 -14.98 -13.16
N VAL A 179 -14.41 -15.17 -12.46
CA VAL A 179 -15.06 -16.48 -12.35
C VAL A 179 -15.66 -16.96 -13.67
N GLN A 180 -15.96 -16.05 -14.61
CA GLN A 180 -16.51 -16.40 -15.92
C GLN A 180 -15.45 -16.85 -16.93
N PHE A 181 -14.16 -16.71 -16.61
CA PHE A 181 -13.10 -17.10 -17.52
C PHE A 181 -12.92 -18.60 -17.57
N SER A 182 -12.70 -19.11 -18.79
CA SER A 182 -12.36 -20.51 -19.01
C SER A 182 -11.02 -20.91 -18.35
N ASN A 183 -10.16 -19.92 -18.06
CA ASN A 183 -8.82 -20.08 -17.50
C ASN A 183 -8.65 -19.33 -16.15
N ALA A 184 -9.70 -19.23 -15.33
CA ALA A 184 -9.68 -18.48 -14.07
C ALA A 184 -8.54 -18.88 -13.09
N ASP A 185 -8.11 -20.15 -13.11
CA ASP A 185 -6.98 -20.67 -12.31
C ASP A 185 -5.60 -20.19 -12.83
N ARG A 186 -5.56 -19.57 -14.00
CA ARG A 186 -4.35 -19.08 -14.70
C ARG A 186 -4.19 -17.56 -14.67
N ILE A 187 -4.98 -16.88 -13.83
CA ILE A 187 -4.89 -15.44 -13.59
C ILE A 187 -4.52 -15.20 -12.12
N PRO A 188 -3.23 -15.27 -11.74
CA PRO A 188 -2.81 -15.16 -10.35
C PRO A 188 -2.90 -13.73 -9.78
N GLN A 189 -3.02 -12.72 -10.65
CA GLN A 189 -2.80 -11.34 -10.28
C GLN A 189 -3.43 -10.34 -11.25
N ILE A 190 -3.92 -9.24 -10.67
CA ILE A 190 -4.40 -8.07 -11.38
C ILE A 190 -3.70 -6.85 -10.77
N GLU A 191 -2.85 -6.17 -11.54
CA GLU A 191 -2.26 -4.90 -11.13
C GLU A 191 -3.15 -3.74 -11.55
N ILE A 192 -3.14 -2.68 -10.75
CA ILE A 192 -3.94 -1.49 -10.97
C ILE A 192 -3.02 -0.30 -10.98
N ALA A 193 -3.16 0.54 -12.01
CA ALA A 193 -2.50 1.83 -12.11
C ALA A 193 -3.53 2.91 -12.43
N VAL A 194 -3.67 3.87 -11.53
CA VAL A 194 -4.57 5.02 -11.69
C VAL A 194 -3.73 6.22 -12.11
N GLY A 195 -4.01 6.74 -13.30
CA GLY A 195 -3.56 8.03 -13.78
C GLY A 195 -4.60 9.11 -13.51
N GLU A 196 -4.35 10.33 -13.99
CA GLU A 196 -5.20 11.49 -13.73
C GLU A 196 -6.60 11.38 -14.36
N HIS A 197 -6.72 10.66 -15.49
CA HIS A 197 -7.97 10.53 -16.24
C HIS A 197 -8.39 9.07 -16.50
N ILE A 198 -7.49 8.11 -16.28
CA ILE A 198 -7.65 6.73 -16.74
C ILE A 198 -7.20 5.78 -15.63
N THR A 199 -7.94 4.69 -15.45
CA THR A 199 -7.50 3.54 -14.67
C THR A 199 -7.13 2.39 -15.61
N VAL A 200 -5.97 1.80 -15.41
CA VAL A 200 -5.50 0.61 -16.13
C VAL A 200 -5.49 -0.61 -15.20
N LEU A 201 -6.03 -1.71 -15.69
CA LEU A 201 -5.95 -3.03 -15.09
C LEU A 201 -5.00 -3.91 -15.90
N VAL A 202 -3.91 -4.39 -15.29
CA VAL A 202 -2.97 -5.32 -15.93
C VAL A 202 -3.23 -6.73 -15.43
N PHE A 203 -3.74 -7.60 -16.29
CA PHE A 203 -3.98 -9.01 -15.97
C PHE A 203 -2.71 -9.82 -16.21
N ARG A 204 -2.22 -10.52 -15.19
CA ARG A 204 -1.15 -11.51 -15.37
C ARG A 204 -1.79 -12.78 -15.91
N LEU A 205 -1.47 -13.13 -17.16
CA LEU A 205 -2.01 -14.30 -17.86
C LEU A 205 -0.97 -15.41 -17.98
N LEU A 206 -1.19 -16.54 -17.28
CA LEU A 206 -0.36 -17.74 -17.46
C LEU A 206 -0.76 -18.55 -18.69
N ALA A 207 -1.96 -18.29 -19.23
CA ALA A 207 -2.47 -18.77 -20.51
C ALA A 207 -3.28 -17.63 -21.16
N PRO A 208 -3.31 -17.51 -22.50
CA PRO A 208 -4.07 -16.47 -23.17
C PRO A 208 -5.58 -16.66 -22.96
N TRP A 209 -6.35 -15.57 -23.08
CA TRP A 209 -7.80 -15.65 -23.19
C TRP A 209 -8.21 -16.27 -24.54
N ASN A 210 -9.31 -17.01 -24.56
CA ASN A 210 -9.99 -17.37 -25.80
C ASN A 210 -10.90 -16.22 -26.27
N ASP A 211 -11.57 -16.38 -27.41
CA ASP A 211 -12.40 -15.31 -27.99
C ASP A 211 -13.59 -14.89 -27.10
N ASP A 212 -14.19 -15.83 -26.38
CA ASP A 212 -15.31 -15.59 -25.46
C ASP A 212 -14.85 -14.80 -24.22
N ASP A 213 -13.75 -15.21 -23.60
CA ASP A 213 -13.14 -14.50 -22.47
C ASP A 213 -12.66 -13.10 -22.89
N ALA A 214 -12.05 -12.99 -24.07
CA ALA A 214 -11.63 -11.72 -24.65
C ALA A 214 -12.82 -10.76 -24.87
N ALA A 215 -13.97 -11.27 -25.31
CA ALA A 215 -15.19 -10.47 -25.45
C ALA A 215 -15.70 -9.96 -24.10
N LYS A 216 -15.72 -10.80 -23.07
CA LYS A 216 -16.10 -10.40 -21.69
C LYS A 216 -15.17 -9.32 -21.15
N VAL A 217 -13.85 -9.43 -21.39
CA VAL A 217 -12.86 -8.43 -20.96
C VAL A 217 -13.10 -7.08 -21.64
N ARG A 218 -13.36 -7.06 -22.95
CA ARG A 218 -13.67 -5.82 -23.69
C ARG A 218 -14.95 -5.16 -23.15
N ALA A 219 -16.02 -5.95 -22.99
CA ALA A 219 -17.28 -5.45 -22.45
C ALA A 219 -17.11 -4.88 -21.03
N PHE A 220 -16.33 -5.55 -20.18
CA PHE A 220 -16.00 -5.06 -18.84
C PHE A 220 -15.24 -3.73 -18.87
N ALA A 221 -14.24 -3.64 -19.74
CA ALA A 221 -13.43 -2.43 -19.90
C ALA A 221 -14.28 -1.22 -20.30
N GLU A 222 -15.18 -1.42 -21.28
CA GLU A 222 -16.13 -0.38 -21.73
C GLU A 222 -17.14 -0.02 -20.65
N GLN A 223 -17.76 -1.01 -20.00
CA GLN A 223 -18.75 -0.80 -18.95
C GLN A 223 -18.21 0.03 -17.79
N HIS A 224 -16.96 -0.20 -17.41
CA HIS A 224 -16.34 0.45 -16.26
C HIS A 224 -15.42 1.63 -16.63
N GLY A 225 -15.27 1.95 -17.92
CA GLY A 225 -14.41 3.05 -18.38
C GLY A 225 -12.94 2.85 -18.01
N VAL A 226 -12.45 1.61 -18.03
CA VAL A 226 -11.06 1.26 -17.70
C VAL A 226 -10.33 0.75 -18.93
N GLN A 227 -9.01 0.87 -18.93
CA GLN A 227 -8.18 0.15 -19.88
C GLN A 227 -7.80 -1.20 -19.30
N VAL A 228 -7.78 -2.23 -20.15
CA VAL A 228 -7.25 -3.55 -19.79
C VAL A 228 -5.99 -3.81 -20.58
N TRP A 229 -4.95 -4.21 -19.86
CA TRP A 229 -3.66 -4.62 -20.37
C TRP A 229 -3.42 -6.06 -19.95
N GLU A 230 -2.56 -6.75 -20.69
CA GLU A 230 -2.18 -8.13 -20.39
C GLU A 230 -0.67 -8.26 -20.20
N GLN A 231 -0.28 -9.22 -19.35
CA GLN A 231 1.10 -9.58 -19.10
C GLN A 231 1.24 -11.11 -19.17
N SER A 232 1.95 -11.61 -20.18
CA SER A 232 2.13 -13.05 -20.42
C SER A 232 3.37 -13.65 -19.74
N LYS A 233 4.44 -12.85 -19.53
CA LYS A 233 5.68 -13.26 -18.87
C LYS A 233 6.19 -12.18 -17.91
N GLY A 234 7.40 -11.66 -18.13
CA GLY A 234 7.98 -10.59 -17.32
C GLY A 234 7.36 -9.23 -17.64
N PRO A 235 7.81 -8.16 -16.96
CA PRO A 235 7.31 -6.79 -17.16
C PRO A 235 7.39 -6.32 -18.63
N GLU A 236 8.39 -6.79 -19.39
CA GLU A 236 8.58 -6.48 -20.80
C GLU A 236 7.44 -6.93 -21.72
N THR A 237 6.61 -7.89 -21.26
CA THR A 237 5.48 -8.41 -22.04
C THR A 237 4.17 -7.65 -21.84
N VAL A 238 4.19 -6.61 -21.00
CA VAL A 238 3.01 -5.81 -20.68
C VAL A 238 2.62 -4.98 -21.90
N ARG A 239 1.40 -5.18 -22.38
CA ARG A 239 0.87 -4.48 -23.55
C ARG A 239 -0.62 -4.18 -23.39
N PRO A 240 -1.14 -3.14 -24.08
CA PRO A 240 -2.57 -2.90 -24.17
C PRO A 240 -3.30 -4.14 -24.73
N PHE A 241 -4.42 -4.49 -24.11
CA PHE A 241 -5.37 -5.46 -24.66
C PHE A 241 -6.62 -4.73 -25.19
N TRP A 242 -7.16 -3.79 -24.40
CA TRP A 242 -8.27 -2.94 -24.80
C TRP A 242 -8.23 -1.58 -24.09
N PRO A 243 -8.47 -0.45 -24.79
CA PRO A 243 -8.63 -0.33 -26.25
C PRO A 243 -7.32 -0.59 -27.00
N GLU A 244 -7.40 -0.88 -28.31
CA GLU A 244 -6.20 -1.12 -29.15
C GLU A 244 -5.27 0.09 -29.17
N THR A 245 -5.84 1.30 -29.24
CA THR A 245 -5.11 2.55 -29.05
C THR A 245 -5.35 3.04 -27.63
N ALA A 246 -4.49 2.63 -26.72
CA ALA A 246 -4.55 2.99 -25.30
C ALA A 246 -3.76 4.28 -25.02
N PRO A 247 -4.42 5.38 -24.61
CA PRO A 247 -3.71 6.57 -24.13
C PRO A 247 -2.83 6.26 -22.92
N ASP A 248 -1.68 6.94 -22.83
CA ASP A 248 -0.77 6.82 -21.69
C ASP A 248 -1.41 7.29 -20.38
N LEU A 249 -0.98 6.68 -19.27
CA LEU A 249 -1.29 7.21 -17.95
C LEU A 249 -0.44 8.47 -17.71
N SER A 250 -0.97 9.39 -16.91
CA SER A 250 -0.22 10.57 -16.49
C SER A 250 -0.54 10.96 -15.06
N TYR A 251 0.36 11.72 -14.43
CA TYR A 251 0.06 12.53 -13.26
C TYR A 251 0.68 13.91 -13.42
N SER A 252 -0.05 14.94 -13.01
CA SER A 252 0.48 16.31 -13.06
C SER A 252 1.27 16.71 -11.83
N LEU A 253 2.25 17.58 -12.02
CA LEU A 253 2.92 18.39 -10.99
C LEU A 253 2.64 19.87 -11.29
N PRO A 254 1.46 20.40 -10.90
CA PRO A 254 0.98 21.70 -11.38
C PRO A 254 1.87 22.88 -11.00
N GLU A 255 2.52 22.86 -9.84
CA GLU A 255 3.45 23.90 -9.39
C GLU A 255 4.61 24.13 -10.36
N PHE A 256 4.95 23.11 -11.14
CA PHE A 256 6.05 23.15 -12.12
C PHE A 256 5.55 23.16 -13.57
N GLY A 257 4.22 23.19 -13.80
CA GLY A 257 3.65 23.12 -15.15
C GLY A 257 3.94 21.81 -15.88
N LEU A 258 4.16 20.71 -15.15
CA LEU A 258 4.55 19.42 -15.73
C LEU A 258 3.40 18.41 -15.72
N VAL A 259 3.32 17.64 -16.80
CA VAL A 259 2.51 16.42 -16.92
C VAL A 259 3.47 15.26 -17.13
N MET A 260 3.45 14.28 -16.23
CA MET A 260 4.38 13.15 -16.20
C MET A 260 3.72 11.92 -16.83
N PRO A 261 4.01 11.55 -18.09
CA PRO A 261 3.51 10.31 -18.67
C PRO A 261 4.20 9.10 -18.03
N PHE A 262 3.48 7.99 -17.89
CA PHE A 262 4.03 6.74 -17.39
C PHE A 262 3.26 5.52 -17.90
N LYS A 263 3.92 4.37 -17.96
CA LYS A 263 3.29 3.08 -18.25
C LYS A 263 2.74 2.43 -16.98
N PRO A 264 1.71 1.56 -17.06
CA PRO A 264 1.09 0.94 -15.88
C PRO A 264 2.07 0.22 -14.92
N ILE A 265 3.18 -0.29 -15.44
CA ILE A 265 4.21 -1.00 -14.68
C ILE A 265 5.39 -0.13 -14.23
N ASP A 266 5.55 1.08 -14.77
CA ASP A 266 6.61 1.99 -14.34
C ASP A 266 6.40 2.35 -12.88
N PHE A 267 7.46 2.57 -12.10
CA PHE A 267 7.30 2.98 -10.70
C PHE A 267 6.79 4.44 -10.61
N THR A 268 5.73 4.63 -9.83
CA THR A 268 5.16 5.94 -9.48
C THR A 268 4.78 5.94 -8.01
N GLN A 269 4.71 7.13 -7.42
CA GLN A 269 4.31 7.24 -6.02
C GLN A 269 2.85 6.85 -5.86
N VAL A 270 2.57 5.98 -4.88
CA VAL A 270 1.22 5.46 -4.62
C VAL A 270 0.24 6.50 -4.08
N ASN A 271 0.73 7.64 -3.60
CA ASN A 271 -0.08 8.74 -3.06
C ASN A 271 0.32 10.04 -3.76
N VAL A 272 -0.47 10.44 -4.75
CA VAL A 272 -0.19 11.60 -5.63
C VAL A 272 -0.18 12.91 -4.83
N ALA A 273 -1.07 13.07 -3.86
CA ALA A 273 -1.13 14.29 -3.04
C ALA A 273 0.13 14.47 -2.19
N ILE A 274 0.60 13.39 -1.55
CA ILE A 274 1.87 13.40 -0.80
C ILE A 274 3.07 13.60 -1.73
N ASN A 275 3.07 12.96 -2.89
CA ASN A 275 4.14 13.13 -3.88
C ASN A 275 4.28 14.59 -4.31
N ARG A 276 3.19 15.27 -4.67
CA ARG A 276 3.21 16.70 -5.03
C ARG A 276 3.80 17.55 -3.89
N ALA A 277 3.36 17.31 -2.65
CA ALA A 277 3.88 18.05 -1.49
C ALA A 277 5.37 17.75 -1.21
N LEU A 278 5.80 16.50 -1.40
CA LEU A 278 7.18 16.06 -1.25
C LEU A 278 8.08 16.73 -2.28
N VAL A 279 7.70 16.71 -3.57
CA VAL A 279 8.44 17.36 -4.66
C VAL A 279 8.54 18.85 -4.40
N SER A 280 7.41 19.52 -4.14
CA SER A 280 7.36 20.95 -3.80
C SER A 280 8.33 21.32 -2.66
N ARG A 281 8.34 20.53 -1.59
CA ARG A 281 9.23 20.77 -0.46
C ARG A 281 10.70 20.52 -0.80
N ALA A 282 10.99 19.45 -1.53
CA ALA A 282 12.36 19.10 -1.93
C ALA A 282 12.96 20.20 -2.82
N ILE A 283 12.22 20.68 -3.83
CA ILE A 283 12.69 21.75 -4.72
C ILE A 283 12.88 23.06 -3.96
N ARG A 284 11.97 23.42 -3.04
CA ARG A 284 12.14 24.61 -2.19
C ARG A 284 13.33 24.54 -1.25
N LEU A 285 13.71 23.34 -0.79
CA LEU A 285 14.91 23.14 0.04
C LEU A 285 16.19 23.17 -0.81
N LEU A 286 16.12 22.64 -2.03
CA LEU A 286 17.26 22.61 -2.96
C LEU A 286 17.56 23.99 -3.56
N GLN A 287 16.52 24.80 -3.80
CA GLN A 287 16.61 26.14 -4.40
C GLN A 287 17.46 26.19 -5.69
N PRO A 288 17.17 25.33 -6.69
CA PRO A 288 17.99 25.25 -7.89
C PRO A 288 18.00 26.59 -8.66
N GLN A 289 19.18 26.99 -9.15
CA GLN A 289 19.39 28.25 -9.87
C GLN A 289 19.70 28.01 -11.35
N PRO A 290 19.35 28.96 -12.25
CA PRO A 290 19.71 28.87 -13.66
C PRO A 290 21.21 28.66 -13.89
N GLY A 291 21.56 27.66 -14.70
CA GLY A 291 22.95 27.34 -15.07
C GLY A 291 23.70 26.48 -14.05
N GLU A 292 23.07 26.06 -12.94
CA GLU A 292 23.66 25.07 -12.05
C GLU A 292 23.78 23.69 -12.74
N ARG A 293 24.47 22.76 -12.09
CA ARG A 293 24.54 21.37 -12.53
C ARG A 293 24.15 20.49 -11.37
N ILE A 294 22.98 19.86 -11.48
CA ILE A 294 22.40 19.07 -10.39
C ILE A 294 22.33 17.60 -10.80
N ALA A 295 22.73 16.71 -9.90
CA ALA A 295 22.62 15.27 -10.08
C ALA A 295 21.40 14.72 -9.31
N ASP A 296 20.42 14.18 -10.02
CA ASP A 296 19.30 13.43 -9.44
C ASP A 296 19.62 11.92 -9.50
N LEU A 297 20.10 11.38 -8.38
CA LEU A 297 20.45 9.96 -8.26
C LEU A 297 19.19 9.14 -7.97
N PHE A 298 19.02 8.02 -8.69
CA PHE A 298 17.82 7.16 -8.63
C PHE A 298 16.53 7.87 -9.09
N CYS A 299 16.65 8.73 -10.09
CA CYS A 299 15.62 9.64 -10.59
C CYS A 299 14.36 8.98 -11.18
N GLY A 300 14.45 7.71 -11.61
CA GLY A 300 13.32 6.98 -12.18
C GLY A 300 12.69 7.74 -13.37
N LEU A 301 11.40 8.06 -13.27
CA LEU A 301 10.66 8.84 -14.28
C LEU A 301 11.00 10.35 -14.28
N GLY A 302 11.98 10.79 -13.49
CA GLY A 302 12.34 12.20 -13.37
C GLY A 302 11.42 13.00 -12.44
N ASN A 303 10.89 12.35 -11.39
CA ASN A 303 9.94 12.98 -10.46
C ASN A 303 10.52 14.20 -9.72
N PHE A 304 11.85 14.28 -9.57
CA PHE A 304 12.55 15.49 -9.11
C PHE A 304 13.35 16.16 -10.23
N THR A 305 13.94 15.36 -11.13
CA THR A 305 14.71 15.86 -12.29
C THR A 305 13.94 16.88 -13.12
N LEU A 306 12.69 16.59 -13.50
CA LEU A 306 11.94 17.50 -14.36
C LEU A 306 11.56 18.80 -13.62
N PRO A 307 11.06 18.78 -12.37
CA PRO A 307 10.91 19.99 -11.56
C PRO A 307 12.19 20.81 -11.36
N ILE A 308 13.36 20.17 -11.28
CA ILE A 308 14.65 20.87 -11.24
C ILE A 308 14.90 21.57 -12.58
N ALA A 309 14.73 20.86 -13.69
CA ALA A 309 14.98 21.41 -15.03
C ALA A 309 14.10 22.63 -15.36
N THR A 310 12.89 22.75 -14.79
CA THR A 310 12.04 23.93 -15.00
C THR A 310 12.61 25.22 -14.38
N SER A 311 13.59 25.12 -13.49
CA SER A 311 14.32 26.27 -12.93
C SER A 311 15.48 26.77 -13.81
N GLY A 312 15.83 26.03 -14.88
CA GLY A 312 16.97 26.34 -15.74
C GLY A 312 18.32 25.83 -15.21
N ALA A 313 18.32 25.01 -14.16
CA ALA A 313 19.48 24.26 -13.66
C ALA A 313 19.81 23.01 -14.48
#